data_AF-A0A4R6QNW6-F1
#
_entry.id   AF-A0A4R6QNW6-F1
#
_cell.length_a   1.000
_cell.length_b   1.000
_cell.length_c   1.000
_cell.angle_alpha   90.00
_cell.angle_beta   90.00
_cell.angle_gamma   90.00
#
_symmetry.space_group_name_H-M   'P 1'
#
loop_
_entity.id
_entity.type
_entity.pdbx_description
1 polymer ?
#
loop_
_entity_poly.entity_id
_entity_poly.type
_entity_poly.pdbx_seq_one_letter_code
_entity_poly.pdbx_strand_id
1 'polypeptide(L)'
;MSKSLLSAQSMTSPMNTQLLSYYEAIEQASADMLMAARCGNWDEVVKLEGACVLLISQLKHAATQQHLGNEEAQLKTRIMQRILLNDAEIRHLAEPWLDDLDQVLAGRSKTVH
;
A
#
# COMPACT_ATOMS: atom_id res chain seq x y z
N MET A 1 -1.08 52.30 19.77
CA MET A 1 -0.98 50.97 20.39
C MET A 1 -1.73 50.01 19.50
N SER A 2 -0.98 49.16 18.80
CA SER A 2 -1.44 48.38 17.65
C SER A 2 -1.90 46.98 18.07
N LYS A 3 -2.85 46.45 17.28
CA LYS A 3 -3.19 45.03 17.09
C LYS A 3 -4.06 44.37 18.17
N SER A 4 -5.31 44.08 17.78
CA SER A 4 -5.87 42.75 18.00
C SER A 4 -6.45 42.26 16.69
N LEU A 5 -5.62 41.53 15.93
CA LEU A 5 -6.04 40.69 14.82
C LEU A 5 -6.59 39.41 15.45
N LEU A 6 -7.92 39.28 15.50
CA LEU A 6 -8.55 38.01 15.77
C LEU A 6 -8.40 37.17 14.49
N SER A 7 -7.34 36.37 14.44
CA SER A 7 -7.14 35.35 13.41
C SER A 7 -8.31 34.36 13.50
N ALA A 8 -9.06 34.25 12.41
CA ALA A 8 -10.00 33.16 12.21
C ALA A 8 -9.20 31.85 12.24
N GLN A 9 -9.28 31.15 13.36
CA GLN A 9 -8.79 29.79 13.48
C GLN A 9 -9.66 28.93 12.56
N SER A 10 -9.13 28.59 11.39
CA SER A 10 -9.70 27.61 10.48
C SER A 10 -9.91 26.31 11.26
N MET A 11 -11.17 26.00 11.56
CA MET A 11 -11.54 24.70 12.09
C MET A 11 -11.28 23.67 10.99
N THR A 12 -10.12 23.02 11.05
CA THR A 12 -9.85 21.81 10.28
C THR A 12 -10.87 20.77 10.73
N SER A 13 -11.87 20.54 9.89
CA SER A 13 -12.98 19.66 10.22
C SER A 13 -12.49 18.22 10.36
N PRO A 14 -12.89 17.47 11.41
CA PRO A 14 -12.47 16.07 11.64
C PRO A 14 -13.05 15.05 10.64
N MET A 15 -13.60 15.50 9.51
CA MET A 15 -14.29 14.67 8.52
C MET A 15 -13.37 14.10 7.43
N ASN A 16 -12.21 14.71 7.15
CA ASN A 16 -11.28 14.21 6.13
C ASN A 16 -10.37 13.08 6.62
N THR A 17 -10.41 12.77 7.92
CA THR A 17 -9.64 11.69 8.54
C THR A 17 -10.05 10.31 8.03
N GLN A 18 -11.33 10.11 7.70
CA GLN A 18 -11.83 8.79 7.29
C GLN A 18 -11.32 8.36 5.91
N LEU A 19 -11.20 9.29 4.96
CA LEU A 19 -10.67 8.96 3.63
C LEU A 19 -9.18 8.64 3.70
N LEU A 20 -8.44 9.40 4.51
CA LEU A 20 -7.02 9.16 4.74
C LEU A 20 -6.77 7.84 5.49
N SER A 21 -7.61 7.50 6.47
CA SER A 21 -7.47 6.25 7.22
C SER A 21 -7.64 5.00 6.35
N TYR A 22 -8.42 5.07 5.26
CA TYR A 22 -8.46 3.98 4.28
C TYR A 22 -7.13 3.81 3.54
N TYR A 23 -6.47 4.91 3.16
CA TYR A 23 -5.15 4.83 2.54
C TYR A 23 -4.13 4.21 3.51
N GLU A 24 -4.11 4.64 4.77
CA GLU A 24 -3.22 4.09 5.79
C GLU A 24 -3.51 2.60 6.07
N ALA A 25 -4.78 2.19 6.11
CA ALA A 25 -5.15 0.79 6.28
C ALA A 25 -4.68 -0.09 5.12
N ILE A 26 -4.75 0.42 3.88
CA ILE A 26 -4.23 -0.28 2.69
C ILE A 26 -2.70 -0.37 2.74
N GLU A 27 -2.01 0.69 3.17
CA GLU A 27 -0.55 0.67 3.37
C GLU A 27 -0.15 -0.43 4.35
N GLN A 28 -0.84 -0.52 5.49
CA GLN A 28 -0.58 -1.54 6.49
C GLN A 28 -0.83 -2.94 5.93
N ALA A 29 -1.97 -3.16 5.26
CA ALA A 29 -2.28 -4.46 4.64
C ALA A 29 -1.21 -4.87 3.61
N SER A 30 -0.75 -3.94 2.77
CA SER A 30 0.32 -4.17 1.80
C SER A 30 1.66 -4.49 2.46
N ALA A 31 1.99 -3.83 3.58
CA ALA A 31 3.19 -4.12 4.36
C ALA A 31 3.13 -5.52 5.02
N ASP A 32 1.98 -5.90 5.55
CA ASP A 32 1.75 -7.22 6.15
C ASP A 32 1.84 -8.33 5.08
N MET A 33 1.31 -8.09 3.89
CA MET A 33 1.47 -8.99 2.73
C MET A 33 2.94 -9.16 2.37
N LEU A 34 3.72 -8.07 2.33
CA LEU A 34 5.16 -8.15 2.04
C LEU A 34 5.91 -8.94 3.11
N MET A 35 5.58 -8.75 4.39
CA MET A 35 6.16 -9.56 5.46
C MET A 35 5.84 -11.05 5.30
N ALA A 36 4.59 -11.39 5.00
CA ALA A 36 4.18 -12.77 4.75
C ALA A 36 4.93 -13.38 3.55
N ALA A 37 5.06 -12.63 2.45
CA ALA A 37 5.80 -13.04 1.26
C ALA A 37 7.29 -13.29 1.57
N ARG A 38 7.94 -12.40 2.33
CA ARG A 38 9.34 -12.58 2.77
C ARG A 38 9.54 -13.82 3.64
N CYS A 39 8.52 -14.24 4.38
CA CYS A 39 8.52 -15.48 5.15
C CYS A 39 8.09 -16.72 4.34
N GLY A 40 7.75 -16.57 3.05
CA GLY A 40 7.25 -17.65 2.20
C GLY A 40 5.82 -18.12 2.55
N ASN A 41 5.08 -17.35 3.36
CA ASN A 41 3.72 -17.70 3.78
C ASN A 41 2.68 -17.17 2.78
N TRP A 42 2.60 -17.82 1.62
CA TRP A 42 1.72 -17.39 0.52
C TRP A 42 0.22 -17.52 0.84
N ASP A 43 -0.17 -18.45 1.71
CA ASP A 43 -1.55 -18.56 2.17
C ASP A 43 -2.00 -17.30 2.92
N GLU A 44 -1.12 -16.74 3.78
CA GLU A 44 -1.42 -15.49 4.48
C GLU A 44 -1.40 -14.28 3.52
N VAL A 45 -0.54 -14.28 2.49
CA VAL A 45 -0.55 -13.23 1.44
C VAL A 45 -1.92 -13.19 0.75
N VAL A 46 -2.46 -14.34 0.33
CA VAL A 46 -3.78 -14.43 -0.33
C VAL A 46 -4.91 -13.99 0.61
N LYS A 47 -4.85 -14.39 1.89
CA LYS A 47 -5.84 -13.96 2.88
C LYS A 47 -5.83 -12.44 3.10
N LEU A 48 -4.65 -11.84 3.18
CA LEU A 48 -4.48 -10.40 3.33
C LEU A 48 -4.87 -9.63 2.06
N GLU A 49 -4.65 -10.20 0.87
CA GLU A 49 -5.15 -9.64 -0.40
C GLU A 49 -6.68 -9.46 -0.37
N GLY A 50 -7.41 -10.45 0.15
CA GLY A 50 -8.86 -10.35 0.34
C GLY A 50 -9.28 -9.16 1.22
N ALA A 51 -8.54 -8.91 2.31
CA ALA A 51 -8.77 -7.73 3.15
C ALA A 51 -8.48 -6.41 2.40
N CYS A 52 -7.40 -6.38 1.61
CA CYS A 52 -7.02 -5.24 0.78
C CYS A 52 -8.10 -4.91 -0.27
N VAL A 53 -8.68 -5.91 -0.93
CA VAL A 53 -9.80 -5.74 -1.88
C VAL A 53 -11.00 -5.04 -1.23
N LEU A 54 -11.37 -5.45 -0.01
CA LEU A 54 -12.47 -4.82 0.73
C LEU A 54 -12.16 -3.37 1.09
N LEU A 55 -10.94 -3.07 1.55
CA LEU A 55 -10.50 -1.71 1.88
C LEU A 55 -10.47 -0.80 0.64
N ILE A 56 -9.99 -1.30 -0.50
CA ILE A 56 -9.99 -0.56 -1.77
C ILE A 56 -11.43 -0.26 -2.22
N SER A 57 -12.36 -1.19 -2.05
CA SER A 57 -13.77 -0.97 -2.38
C SER A 57 -14.38 0.15 -1.51
N GLN A 58 -14.12 0.13 -0.20
CA GLN A 58 -14.61 1.15 0.73
C GLN A 58 -13.97 2.51 0.45
N LEU A 59 -12.66 2.54 0.16
CA LEU A 59 -11.94 3.74 -0.25
C LEU A 59 -12.57 4.37 -1.50
N LYS A 60 -12.82 3.57 -2.54
CA LYS A 60 -13.42 4.04 -3.80
C LYS A 60 -14.79 4.67 -3.54
N HIS A 61 -15.61 4.07 -2.69
CA HIS A 61 -16.91 4.62 -2.32
C HIS A 61 -16.77 5.94 -1.57
N ALA A 62 -15.94 6.00 -0.53
CA ALA A 62 -15.72 7.22 0.27
C ALA A 62 -15.17 8.38 -0.58
N ALA A 63 -14.26 8.09 -1.52
CA ALA A 63 -13.67 9.08 -2.43
C ALA A 63 -14.68 9.72 -3.40
N THR A 64 -15.89 9.16 -3.55
CA THR A 64 -16.96 9.82 -4.34
C THR A 64 -17.63 10.98 -3.60
N GLN A 65 -17.57 10.97 -2.26
CA GLN A 65 -18.28 11.92 -1.40
C GLN A 65 -17.33 12.88 -0.67
N GLN A 66 -16.06 12.52 -0.54
CA GLN A 66 -15.06 13.25 0.23
C GLN A 66 -13.88 13.65 -0.64
N HIS A 67 -13.30 14.82 -0.36
CA HIS A 67 -12.14 15.36 -1.07
C HIS A 67 -11.05 15.72 -0.08
N LEU A 68 -9.83 15.24 -0.33
CA LEU A 68 -8.66 15.59 0.46
C LEU A 68 -8.22 17.03 0.18
N GLY A 69 -7.81 17.74 1.23
CA GLY A 69 -7.09 19.00 1.12
C GLY A 69 -5.67 18.80 0.58
N ASN A 70 -4.97 19.91 0.32
CA ASN A 70 -3.64 19.87 -0.32
C ASN A 70 -2.60 19.05 0.47
N GLU A 71 -2.56 19.19 1.80
CA GLU A 71 -1.62 18.46 2.66
C GLU A 71 -1.91 16.95 2.66
N GLU A 72 -3.18 16.59 2.74
CA GLU A 72 -3.64 15.20 2.73
C GLU A 72 -3.42 14.55 1.36
N ALA A 73 -3.55 15.30 0.26
CA ALA A 73 -3.23 14.83 -1.08
C ALA A 73 -1.73 14.50 -1.25
N GLN A 74 -0.84 15.28 -0.63
CA GLN A 74 0.59 14.97 -0.59
C GLN A 74 0.87 13.71 0.24
N LEU A 75 0.18 13.53 1.37
CA LEU A 75 0.31 12.33 2.18
C LEU A 75 -0.22 11.09 1.46
N LYS A 76 -1.41 11.16 0.86
CA LYS A 76 -1.96 10.13 -0.03
C LYS A 76 -0.93 9.70 -1.08
N THR A 77 -0.26 10.64 -1.73
CA THR A 77 0.73 10.34 -2.78
C THR A 77 1.90 9.52 -2.21
N ARG A 78 2.41 9.89 -1.03
CA ARG A 78 3.47 9.14 -0.33
C ARG A 78 3.01 7.73 0.07
N ILE A 79 1.79 7.59 0.57
CA ILE A 79 1.20 6.29 0.92
C ILE A 79 1.11 5.39 -0.33
N MET A 80 0.57 5.91 -1.43
CA MET A 80 0.44 5.18 -2.70
C MET A 80 1.80 4.68 -3.21
N GLN A 81 2.85 5.50 -3.11
CA GLN A 81 4.20 5.09 -3.52
C GLN A 81 4.70 3.89 -2.71
N ARG A 82 4.47 3.86 -1.40
CA ARG A 82 4.88 2.76 -0.52
C ARG A 82 4.13 1.47 -0.82
N ILE A 83 2.81 1.56 -1.05
CA ILE A 83 2.00 0.42 -1.49
C ILE A 83 2.58 -0.17 -2.79
N LEU A 84 2.85 0.67 -3.79
CA LEU A 84 3.41 0.22 -5.07
C LEU A 84 4.80 -0.43 -4.94
N LEU A 85 5.64 0.07 -4.03
CA LEU A 85 6.96 -0.52 -3.73
C LEU A 85 6.80 -1.91 -3.09
N ASN A 86 5.92 -2.03 -2.10
CA ASN A 86 5.62 -3.32 -1.47
C ASN A 86 5.10 -4.34 -2.49
N ASP A 87 4.13 -3.94 -3.34
CA ASP A 87 3.56 -4.81 -4.37
C ASP A 87 4.61 -5.25 -5.41
N ALA A 88 5.56 -4.36 -5.74
CA ALA A 88 6.66 -4.70 -6.64
C ALA A 88 7.60 -5.75 -6.03
N GLU A 89 7.90 -5.63 -4.74
CA GLU A 89 8.73 -6.60 -4.03
C GLU A 89 8.00 -7.94 -3.84
N ILE A 90 6.70 -7.93 -3.51
CA ILE A 90 5.89 -9.16 -3.44
C ILE A 90 5.92 -9.90 -4.79
N ARG A 91 5.75 -9.19 -5.91
CA ARG A 91 5.84 -9.79 -7.25
C ARG A 91 7.21 -10.40 -7.52
N HIS A 92 8.29 -9.71 -7.14
CA HIS A 92 9.65 -10.24 -7.27
C HIS A 92 9.87 -11.51 -6.44
N LEU A 93 9.34 -11.55 -5.21
CA LEU A 93 9.41 -12.73 -4.33
C LEU A 93 8.54 -13.90 -4.79
N ALA A 94 7.47 -13.64 -5.53
CA ALA A 94 6.55 -14.65 -6.03
C ALA A 94 7.07 -15.37 -7.28
N GLU A 95 8.02 -14.78 -8.01
CA GLU A 95 8.54 -15.32 -9.28
C GLU A 95 10.06 -15.67 -9.28
N PRO A 96 10.66 -16.26 -8.22
CA PRO A 96 12.10 -16.51 -8.19
C PRO A 96 12.54 -17.61 -9.18
N TRP A 97 11.63 -18.50 -9.56
CA TRP A 97 11.93 -19.63 -10.45
C TRP A 97 12.12 -19.23 -11.92
N LEU A 98 11.83 -17.99 -12.33
CA LEU A 98 12.10 -17.55 -13.71
C LEU A 98 13.61 -17.54 -14.00
N ASP A 99 14.43 -17.09 -13.03
CA ASP A 99 15.89 -17.07 -13.16
C ASP A 99 16.50 -18.49 -13.15
N ASP A 100 15.87 -19.43 -12.43
CA ASP A 100 16.29 -20.83 -12.39
C ASP A 100 15.81 -21.61 -13.62
N LEU A 101 14.63 -21.29 -14.16
CA LEU A 101 14.09 -21.92 -15.36
C LEU A 101 14.95 -21.60 -16.58
N ASP A 102 15.47 -20.37 -16.69
CA ASP A 102 16.45 -20.01 -17.73
C ASP A 102 17.72 -20.86 -17.63
N GLN A 103 18.21 -21.17 -16.42
CA GLN A 103 19.38 -22.02 -16.24
C GLN A 103 19.12 -23.50 -16.57
N VAL A 104 17.92 -24.01 -16.23
CA VAL A 104 17.48 -25.37 -16.55
C VAL A 104 17.21 -25.53 -18.04
N LEU A 105 16.55 -24.57 -18.68
CA LEU A 105 16.28 -24.54 -20.13
C LEU A 105 17.54 -24.26 -20.96
N ALA A 106 18.49 -23.48 -20.44
CA ALA A 106 19.83 -23.31 -21.04
C ALA A 106 20.75 -24.54 -20.86
N GLY A 107 20.23 -25.66 -20.35
CA GLY A 107 20.93 -26.95 -20.32
C GLY A 107 22.05 -27.07 -19.29
N ARG A 108 22.16 -26.15 -18.32
CA ARG A 108 23.16 -26.26 -17.24
C ARG A 108 22.55 -26.97 -16.04
N SER A 109 22.18 -28.22 -16.23
CA SER A 109 21.89 -29.10 -15.10
C SER A 109 23.19 -29.31 -14.33
N LYS A 110 23.37 -28.65 -13.18
CA LYS A 110 24.28 -29.15 -12.16
C LYS A 110 23.70 -30.49 -11.73
N THR A 111 24.25 -31.57 -12.27
CA THR A 111 24.07 -32.91 -11.71
C THR A 111 24.55 -32.85 -10.27
N VAL A 112 23.60 -32.75 -9.34
CA VAL A 112 23.86 -32.94 -7.92
C VAL A 112 24.04 -34.44 -7.74
N HIS A 113 25.27 -34.85 -7.42
CA HIS A 113 25.65 -36.23 -7.14
C HIS A 113 25.51 -36.53 -5.65
#